data_AF-F0IBE3-F1
#
_entry.id   AF-F0IBE3-F1
#
_cell.length_a   1.000
_cell.length_b   1.000
_cell.length_c   1.000
_cell.angle_alpha   90.00
_cell.angle_beta   90.00
_cell.angle_gamma   90.00
#
_symmetry.space_group_name_H-M   'P 1'
#
loop_
_entity.id
_entity.type
_entity.pdbx_description
1 polymer ?
#
loop_
_entity_poly.entity_id
_entity_poly.type
_entity_poly.pdbx_seq_one_letter_code
_entity_poly.pdbx_strand_id
1 'polypeptide(L)'
;MSDLEIKKIDIKDFGCYKDYKQHSQSGIGNDFNDGRINIFYGRNYSGKSTYSKIFQSIELKQLPEKYGDIDFEIKLANQIFIKSNEIATHALPIDCKVFNQRFIDDNIYLHNDNKLNSFQISIGSDTNETLKKIENIRLNELKPRNEKLSQIESDIAEKQQKTKISKDSLDSKLRTTASKIKNLKNPSVVVGNKYDIRDIKKEFEKYSAHFPILPLQDDEKAVAELEKNVEQAKIRILEKT
;
A
#
# COMPACT_ATOMS: atom_id res chain seq x y z
N MET A 1 -14.63 -40.24 36.06
CA MET A 1 -15.35 -39.21 35.29
C MET A 1 -14.47 -37.98 35.29
N SER A 2 -14.36 -37.26 34.18
CA SER A 2 -13.55 -36.04 34.13
C SER A 2 -14.20 -34.99 35.01
N ASP A 3 -13.56 -34.59 36.10
CA ASP A 3 -14.07 -33.60 37.08
C ASP A 3 -14.18 -32.16 36.51
N LEU A 4 -13.91 -31.99 35.21
CA LEU A 4 -13.77 -30.72 34.50
C LEU A 4 -14.85 -30.55 33.42
N GLU A 5 -16.09 -30.89 33.73
CA GLU A 5 -17.25 -30.66 32.86
C GLU A 5 -17.98 -29.37 33.26
N ILE A 6 -18.38 -28.56 32.28
CA ILE A 6 -19.23 -27.38 32.53
C ILE A 6 -20.66 -27.86 32.77
N LYS A 7 -21.21 -27.58 33.95
CA LYS A 7 -22.58 -27.95 34.33
C LYS A 7 -23.57 -26.82 34.16
N LYS A 8 -23.14 -25.59 34.44
CA LYS A 8 -24.04 -24.44 34.52
C LYS A 8 -23.35 -23.15 34.10
N ILE A 9 -24.10 -22.27 33.46
CA ILE A 9 -23.67 -20.89 33.16
C ILE A 9 -24.77 -19.93 33.59
N ASP A 10 -24.46 -19.06 34.55
CA ASP A 10 -25.31 -17.94 34.93
C ASP A 10 -24.72 -16.64 34.37
N ILE A 11 -25.58 -15.74 33.89
CA ILE A 11 -25.16 -14.53 33.17
C ILE A 11 -25.88 -13.34 33.79
N LYS A 12 -25.16 -12.51 34.53
CA LYS A 12 -25.71 -11.32 35.16
C LYS A 12 -25.86 -10.19 34.15
N ASP A 13 -24.82 -9.92 33.36
CA ASP A 13 -24.90 -8.99 32.23
C ASP A 13 -23.96 -9.44 31.11
N PHE A 14 -24.52 -9.89 29.99
CA PHE A 14 -23.75 -10.13 28.77
C PHE A 14 -24.65 -10.27 27.54
N GLY A 15 -24.42 -9.43 26.53
CA GLY A 15 -25.15 -9.48 25.26
C GLY A 15 -26.65 -9.22 25.44
N CYS A 16 -27.48 -10.23 25.17
CA CYS A 16 -28.93 -10.13 25.34
C CYS A 16 -29.43 -10.62 26.72
N TYR A 17 -28.55 -11.13 27.57
CA TYR A 17 -28.92 -11.65 28.88
C TYR A 17 -28.73 -10.57 29.95
N LYS A 18 -29.76 -10.43 30.80
CA LYS A 18 -29.73 -9.62 32.02
C LYS A 18 -30.32 -10.46 33.15
N ASP A 19 -29.53 -10.69 34.19
CA ASP A 19 -29.85 -11.54 35.34
C ASP A 19 -30.38 -12.94 34.96
N TYR A 20 -29.81 -13.52 33.90
CA TYR A 20 -30.13 -14.87 33.47
C TYR A 20 -29.54 -15.89 34.45
N LYS A 21 -30.41 -16.76 34.97
CA LYS A 21 -30.01 -17.92 35.76
C LYS A 21 -30.46 -19.17 35.05
N GLN A 22 -29.55 -20.13 34.84
CA GLN A 22 -29.88 -21.35 34.09
C GLN A 22 -31.02 -22.14 34.73
N HIS A 23 -31.10 -22.17 36.06
CA HIS A 23 -32.15 -22.86 36.83
C HIS A 23 -33.39 -22.00 37.12
N SER A 24 -33.50 -20.78 36.59
CA SER A 24 -34.76 -20.02 36.73
C SER A 24 -35.87 -20.64 35.87
N GLN A 25 -37.12 -20.25 36.14
CA GLN A 25 -38.26 -20.61 35.28
C GLN A 25 -38.13 -20.12 33.84
N SER A 26 -37.40 -19.03 33.62
CA SER A 26 -37.07 -18.47 32.30
C SER A 26 -35.78 -19.04 31.71
N GLY A 27 -35.06 -19.87 32.47
CA GLY A 27 -33.82 -20.53 32.10
C GLY A 27 -34.05 -21.87 31.41
N ILE A 28 -32.96 -22.64 31.26
CA ILE A 28 -33.03 -24.02 30.73
C ILE A 28 -33.66 -24.97 31.77
N GLY A 29 -33.67 -24.58 33.05
CA GLY A 29 -34.30 -25.27 34.15
C GLY A 29 -33.46 -26.39 34.77
N ASN A 30 -32.43 -26.88 34.07
CA ASN A 30 -31.58 -28.00 34.49
C ASN A 30 -30.10 -27.70 34.21
N ASP A 31 -29.20 -28.52 34.77
CA ASP A 31 -27.79 -28.56 34.38
C ASP A 31 -27.64 -29.02 32.91
N PHE A 32 -26.50 -28.71 32.31
CA PHE A 32 -26.12 -29.27 31.02
C PHE A 32 -26.00 -30.80 31.11
N ASN A 33 -26.25 -31.46 29.99
CA ASN A 33 -26.23 -32.90 29.92
C ASN A 33 -24.81 -33.42 30.20
N ASP A 34 -24.71 -34.47 31.00
CA ASP A 34 -23.50 -35.26 31.25
C ASP A 34 -23.03 -36.02 29.99
N GLY A 35 -23.89 -36.09 28.97
CA GLY A 35 -23.55 -36.59 27.65
C GLY A 35 -22.50 -35.73 26.92
N ARG A 36 -21.76 -36.34 26.01
CA ARG A 36 -20.68 -35.67 25.23
C ARG A 36 -21.15 -34.51 24.35
N ILE A 37 -22.46 -34.38 24.12
CA ILE A 37 -23.05 -33.41 23.18
C ILE A 37 -24.19 -32.67 23.86
N ASN A 38 -24.10 -31.35 23.84
CA ASN A 38 -25.16 -30.42 24.25
C ASN A 38 -25.60 -29.61 23.02
N ILE A 39 -26.89 -29.61 22.71
CA ILE A 39 -27.45 -28.92 21.54
C ILE A 39 -28.27 -27.71 22.02
N PHE A 40 -27.81 -26.51 21.68
CA PHE A 40 -28.50 -25.26 21.98
C PHE A 40 -29.19 -24.71 20.73
N TYR A 41 -30.52 -24.63 20.73
CA TYR A 41 -31.31 -24.13 19.61
C TYR A 41 -32.32 -23.06 20.06
N GLY A 42 -32.84 -22.26 19.13
CA GLY A 42 -33.79 -21.20 19.43
C GLY A 42 -33.87 -20.15 18.31
N ARG A 43 -34.74 -19.14 18.48
CA ARG A 43 -34.92 -18.06 17.51
C ARG A 43 -33.65 -17.23 17.30
N ASN A 44 -33.55 -16.53 16.17
CA ASN A 44 -32.50 -15.51 16.02
C ASN A 44 -32.58 -14.52 17.19
N TYR A 45 -31.42 -14.03 17.62
CA TYR A 45 -31.27 -13.15 18.79
C TYR A 45 -31.62 -13.77 20.15
N SER A 46 -31.83 -15.08 20.25
CA SER A 46 -32.08 -15.79 21.52
C SER A 46 -30.83 -16.00 22.40
N GLY A 47 -29.69 -15.37 22.07
CA GLY A 47 -28.46 -15.45 22.86
C GLY A 47 -27.52 -16.64 22.59
N LYS A 48 -27.80 -17.49 21.58
CA LYS A 48 -26.90 -18.60 21.20
C LYS A 48 -25.45 -18.14 20.94
N SER A 49 -25.28 -17.05 20.21
CA SER A 49 -23.95 -16.49 19.94
C SER A 49 -23.27 -15.92 21.19
N THR A 50 -24.03 -15.57 22.23
CA THR A 50 -23.47 -15.14 23.52
C THR A 50 -22.81 -16.31 24.24
N TYR A 51 -23.44 -17.49 24.28
CA TYR A 51 -22.81 -18.71 24.78
C TYR A 51 -21.52 -19.06 24.02
N SER A 52 -21.54 -18.97 22.69
CA SER A 52 -20.33 -19.17 21.88
C SER A 52 -19.19 -18.22 22.29
N LYS A 53 -19.51 -16.96 22.62
CA LYS A 53 -18.54 -15.97 23.11
C LYS A 53 -18.04 -16.25 24.52
N ILE A 54 -18.88 -16.78 25.41
CA ILE A 54 -18.45 -17.23 26.75
C ILE A 54 -17.37 -18.31 26.61
N PHE A 55 -17.63 -19.36 25.83
CA PHE A 55 -16.64 -20.43 25.60
C PHE A 55 -15.38 -19.90 24.90
N GLN A 56 -15.53 -18.97 23.95
CA GLN A 56 -14.39 -18.37 23.27
C GLN A 56 -13.53 -17.52 24.21
N SER A 57 -14.13 -16.93 25.25
CA SER A 57 -13.40 -16.17 26.25
C SER A 57 -12.46 -17.07 27.06
N ILE A 58 -12.88 -18.31 27.32
CA ILE A 58 -12.05 -19.34 27.96
C ILE A 58 -10.89 -19.74 27.03
N GLU A 59 -11.19 -20.03 25.76
CA GLU A 59 -10.19 -20.43 24.75
C GLU A 59 -9.09 -19.38 24.58
N LEU A 60 -9.47 -18.12 24.37
CA LEU A 60 -8.55 -17.01 24.11
C LEU A 60 -8.00 -16.36 25.38
N LYS A 61 -8.52 -16.74 26.56
CA LYS A 61 -8.23 -16.09 27.86
C LYS A 61 -8.43 -14.58 27.80
N GLN A 62 -9.46 -14.14 27.08
CA GLN A 62 -9.75 -12.72 26.87
C GLN A 62 -11.26 -12.51 26.79
N LEU A 63 -11.75 -11.45 27.43
CA LEU A 63 -13.13 -11.01 27.29
C LEU A 63 -13.36 -10.28 25.94
N PRO A 64 -14.57 -10.36 25.35
CA PRO A 64 -14.90 -9.67 24.10
C PRO A 64 -14.87 -8.13 24.22
N GLU A 65 -14.10 -7.45 23.38
CA GLU A 65 -13.85 -6.00 23.46
C GLU A 65 -15.07 -5.11 23.13
N LYS A 66 -16.02 -5.59 22.34
CA LYS A 66 -17.16 -4.79 21.82
C LYS A 66 -18.38 -4.75 22.74
N TYR A 67 -18.24 -5.18 23.98
CA TYR A 67 -19.31 -5.25 24.96
C TYR A 67 -19.01 -4.30 26.12
N GLY A 68 -20.07 -3.83 26.79
CA GLY A 68 -19.94 -3.05 28.02
C GLY A 68 -19.52 -3.94 29.18
N ASP A 69 -20.21 -3.84 30.32
CA ASP A 69 -19.95 -4.71 31.45
C ASP A 69 -20.28 -6.18 31.09
N ILE A 70 -19.32 -7.08 31.34
CA ILE A 70 -19.46 -8.52 31.12
C ILE A 70 -19.35 -9.23 32.46
N ASP A 71 -20.46 -9.79 32.92
CA ASP A 71 -20.56 -10.50 34.19
C ASP A 71 -21.29 -11.83 33.97
N PHE A 72 -20.53 -12.92 34.03
CA PHE A 72 -21.03 -14.28 33.99
C PHE A 72 -20.19 -15.19 34.89
N GLU A 73 -20.80 -16.31 35.27
CA GLU A 73 -20.20 -17.32 36.11
C GLU A 73 -20.48 -18.72 35.53
N ILE A 74 -19.43 -19.53 35.44
CA ILE A 74 -19.49 -20.90 34.93
C ILE A 74 -19.22 -21.84 36.09
N LYS A 75 -20.15 -22.77 36.35
CA LYS A 75 -19.98 -23.82 37.35
C LYS A 75 -19.51 -25.11 36.70
N LEU A 76 -18.43 -25.66 37.23
CA LEU A 76 -17.88 -26.97 36.85
C LEU A 76 -18.44 -28.10 37.73
N ALA A 77 -18.28 -29.33 37.27
CA ALA A 77 -18.70 -30.55 37.97
C ALA A 77 -18.08 -30.70 39.37
N ASN A 78 -16.81 -30.29 39.51
CA ASN A 78 -16.09 -30.26 40.78
C ASN A 78 -16.43 -29.08 41.69
N GLN A 79 -17.50 -28.33 41.38
CA GLN A 79 -17.94 -27.13 42.10
C GLN A 79 -16.96 -25.94 42.05
N ILE A 80 -15.96 -25.96 41.18
CA ILE A 80 -15.18 -24.76 40.87
C ILE A 80 -16.03 -23.81 40.01
N PHE A 81 -15.90 -22.53 40.29
CA PHE A 81 -16.53 -21.46 39.53
C PHE A 81 -15.47 -20.69 38.75
N ILE A 82 -15.77 -20.40 37.48
CA ILE A 82 -14.97 -19.50 36.64
C ILE A 82 -15.79 -18.24 36.43
N LYS A 83 -15.27 -17.10 36.87
CA LYS A 83 -15.93 -15.81 36.71
C LYS A 83 -15.32 -15.02 35.55
N SER A 84 -16.11 -14.17 34.91
CA SER A 84 -15.67 -13.38 33.76
C SER A 84 -14.41 -12.54 34.05
N ASN A 85 -14.29 -11.98 35.25
CA ASN A 85 -13.15 -11.16 35.67
C ASN A 85 -11.84 -11.96 35.91
N GLU A 86 -11.92 -13.28 36.04
CA GLU A 86 -10.76 -14.16 36.29
C GLU A 86 -10.18 -14.77 35.00
N ILE A 87 -10.88 -14.60 33.86
CA ILE A 87 -10.53 -15.23 32.58
C ILE A 87 -9.15 -14.81 32.06
N ALA A 88 -8.81 -13.53 32.19
CA ALA A 88 -7.55 -13.00 31.67
C ALA A 88 -6.36 -13.17 32.62
N THR A 89 -6.63 -13.36 33.91
CA THR A 89 -5.62 -13.24 34.99
C THR A 89 -5.17 -14.58 35.55
N HIS A 90 -6.00 -15.62 35.50
CA HIS A 90 -5.71 -16.90 36.13
C HIS A 90 -5.55 -18.05 35.13
N ALA A 91 -4.80 -19.08 35.54
CA ALA A 91 -4.78 -20.35 34.85
C ALA A 91 -6.16 -21.02 35.01
N LEU A 92 -6.90 -21.12 33.91
CA LEU A 92 -8.23 -21.72 33.91
C LEU A 92 -8.13 -23.24 34.09
N PRO A 93 -9.02 -23.84 34.89
CA PRO A 93 -9.01 -25.28 35.16
C PRO A 93 -9.47 -26.14 33.96
N ILE A 94 -10.04 -25.52 32.93
CA ILE A 94 -10.57 -26.17 31.73
C ILE A 94 -9.99 -25.52 30.47
N ASP A 95 -9.70 -26.33 29.44
CA ASP A 95 -9.38 -25.87 28.09
C ASP A 95 -10.62 -25.99 27.21
N CYS A 96 -10.82 -25.01 26.33
CA CYS A 96 -11.93 -24.97 25.38
C CYS A 96 -11.39 -24.70 23.99
N LYS A 97 -11.99 -25.31 22.98
CA LYS A 97 -11.75 -24.99 21.56
C LYS A 97 -13.06 -24.60 20.91
N VAL A 98 -13.11 -23.44 20.27
CA VAL A 98 -14.35 -22.89 19.74
C VAL A 98 -14.26 -22.70 18.23
N PHE A 99 -15.06 -23.46 17.52
CA PHE A 99 -15.27 -23.28 16.09
C PHE A 99 -16.50 -22.39 15.85
N ASN A 100 -16.29 -21.11 15.59
CA ASN A 100 -17.34 -20.13 15.31
C ASN A 100 -16.95 -19.19 14.16
N GLN A 101 -17.80 -18.21 13.84
CA GLN A 101 -17.52 -17.24 12.76
C GLN A 101 -16.20 -16.50 12.97
N ARG A 102 -15.87 -16.10 14.21
CA ARG A 102 -14.60 -15.44 14.51
C ARG A 102 -13.41 -16.37 14.25
N PHE A 103 -13.50 -17.64 14.61
CA PHE A 103 -12.47 -18.62 14.25
C PHE A 103 -12.26 -18.68 12.73
N ILE A 104 -13.35 -18.68 11.95
CA ILE A 104 -13.29 -18.66 10.48
C ILE A 104 -12.63 -17.36 10.01
N ASP A 105 -13.08 -16.20 10.49
CA ASP A 105 -12.56 -14.89 10.08
C ASP A 105 -11.06 -14.71 10.41
N ASP A 106 -10.62 -15.25 11.56
CA ASP A 106 -9.26 -15.14 12.05
C ASP A 106 -8.31 -16.17 11.39
N ASN A 107 -8.80 -17.40 11.16
CA ASN A 107 -7.94 -18.53 10.76
C ASN A 107 -8.16 -19.02 9.32
N ILE A 108 -9.24 -18.64 8.65
CA ILE A 108 -9.61 -19.12 7.30
C ILE A 108 -9.73 -17.90 6.39
N TYR A 109 -8.68 -17.63 5.61
CA TYR A 109 -8.73 -16.59 4.59
C TYR A 109 -9.11 -17.21 3.24
N LEU A 110 -10.21 -16.75 2.65
CA LEU A 110 -10.65 -17.18 1.33
C LEU A 110 -10.13 -16.20 0.28
N HIS A 111 -9.16 -16.64 -0.52
CA HIS A 111 -8.65 -15.85 -1.64
C HIS A 111 -9.71 -15.77 -2.75
N ASN A 112 -10.48 -14.69 -2.79
CA ASN A 112 -11.51 -14.46 -3.82
C ASN A 112 -10.96 -13.83 -5.12
N ASP A 113 -9.67 -13.51 -5.18
CA ASP A 113 -9.08 -12.76 -6.31
C ASP A 113 -8.67 -13.63 -7.51
N ASN A 114 -8.87 -14.95 -7.45
CA ASN A 114 -8.54 -15.81 -8.57
C ASN A 114 -9.75 -16.00 -9.48
N LYS A 115 -9.62 -15.53 -10.73
CA LYS A 115 -10.39 -15.95 -11.92
C LYS A 115 -10.32 -17.47 -12.21
N LEU A 116 -9.82 -18.26 -11.27
CA LEU A 116 -9.73 -19.71 -11.30
C LEU A 116 -10.60 -20.23 -10.16
N ASN A 117 -11.46 -21.21 -10.47
CA ASN A 117 -12.40 -21.86 -9.56
C ASN A 117 -11.69 -22.73 -8.49
N SER A 118 -10.70 -22.18 -7.79
CA SER A 118 -9.91 -22.86 -6.76
C SER A 118 -9.79 -21.96 -5.55
N PHE A 119 -10.46 -22.37 -4.47
CA PHE A 119 -10.33 -21.76 -3.16
C PHE A 119 -9.00 -22.20 -2.55
N GLN A 120 -8.03 -21.28 -2.47
CA GLN A 120 -6.86 -21.50 -1.63
C GLN A 120 -7.28 -21.17 -0.20
N ILE A 121 -7.20 -22.17 0.69
CA ILE A 121 -7.52 -22.04 2.11
C ILE A 121 -6.19 -21.99 2.86
N SER A 122 -5.83 -20.82 3.37
CA SER A 122 -4.72 -20.67 4.31
C SER A 122 -5.26 -20.91 5.72
N ILE A 123 -4.69 -21.88 6.44
CA ILE A 123 -5.11 -22.28 7.79
C ILE A 123 -4.04 -21.84 8.79
N GLY A 124 -4.40 -20.96 9.71
CA GLY A 124 -3.58 -20.56 10.85
C GLY A 124 -3.41 -19.04 10.97
N SER A 125 -3.61 -18.52 12.18
CA SER A 125 -3.53 -17.08 12.53
C SER A 125 -2.27 -16.41 11.99
N ASP A 126 -1.10 -17.03 12.18
CA ASP A 126 0.19 -16.43 11.85
C ASP A 126 0.38 -16.29 10.33
N THR A 127 -0.15 -17.25 9.57
CA THR A 127 -0.11 -17.21 8.12
C THR A 127 -1.00 -16.10 7.57
N ASN A 128 -2.20 -15.92 8.15
CA ASN A 128 -3.13 -14.87 7.74
C ASN A 128 -2.62 -13.47 8.09
N GLU A 129 -2.03 -13.27 9.27
CA GLU A 129 -1.41 -11.99 9.62
C GLU A 129 -0.27 -11.63 8.66
N THR A 130 0.56 -12.61 8.31
CA THR A 130 1.67 -12.41 7.37
C THR A 130 1.16 -12.06 5.99
N LEU A 131 0.13 -12.76 5.50
CA LEU A 131 -0.51 -12.46 4.21
C LEU A 131 -1.13 -11.06 4.19
N LYS A 132 -1.83 -10.65 5.25
CA LYS A 132 -2.38 -9.28 5.39
C LYS A 132 -1.28 -8.23 5.37
N LYS A 133 -0.14 -8.47 6.04
CA LYS A 133 1.02 -7.56 6.01
C LYS A 133 1.61 -7.46 4.60
N ILE A 134 1.77 -8.58 3.90
CA ILE A 134 2.25 -8.61 2.51
C ILE A 134 1.32 -7.81 1.59
N GLU A 135 0.01 -8.01 1.71
CA GLU A 135 -0.98 -7.30 0.91
C GLU A 135 -0.95 -5.79 1.18
N ASN A 136 -0.84 -5.40 2.45
CA ASN A 136 -0.74 -4.01 2.87
C ASN A 136 0.52 -3.34 2.28
N ILE A 137 1.69 -3.97 2.37
CA ILE A 137 2.93 -3.47 1.75
C ILE A 137 2.75 -3.34 0.23
N ARG A 138 2.11 -4.33 -0.41
CA ARG A 138 1.88 -4.30 -1.86
C ARG A 138 0.99 -3.14 -2.28
N LEU A 139 -0.07 -2.86 -1.53
CA LEU A 139 -1.04 -1.81 -1.85
C LEU A 139 -0.53 -0.41 -1.48
N ASN A 140 0.06 -0.25 -0.30
CA ASN A 140 0.39 1.07 0.24
C ASN A 140 1.82 1.53 -0.05
N GLU A 141 2.76 0.61 -0.28
CA GLU A 141 4.15 0.98 -0.56
C GLU A 141 4.55 0.76 -2.02
N LEU A 142 4.25 -0.43 -2.56
CA LEU A 142 4.73 -0.80 -3.90
C LEU A 142 3.96 -0.13 -5.03
N LYS A 143 2.62 -0.09 -4.97
CA LYS A 143 1.81 0.60 -6.00
C LYS A 143 2.20 2.06 -6.22
N PRO A 144 2.25 2.94 -5.19
CA PRO A 144 2.59 4.34 -5.41
C PRO A 144 4.04 4.54 -5.84
N ARG A 145 4.97 3.66 -5.43
CA ARG A 145 6.35 3.69 -5.93
C ARG A 145 6.42 3.33 -7.41
N ASN A 146 5.69 2.31 -7.85
CA ASN A 146 5.65 1.91 -9.25
C ASN A 146 5.01 2.98 -10.14
N GLU A 147 3.95 3.66 -9.66
CA GLU A 147 3.35 4.78 -10.38
C GLU A 147 4.36 5.93 -10.56
N LYS A 148 5.09 6.29 -9.50
CA LYS A 148 6.16 7.30 -9.58
C LYS A 148 7.28 6.88 -10.52
N LEU A 149 7.70 5.62 -10.49
CA LEU A 149 8.72 5.09 -11.40
C LEU A 149 8.26 5.21 -12.85
N SER A 150 7.02 4.81 -13.15
CA SER A 150 6.45 4.92 -14.49
C SER A 150 6.41 6.37 -14.99
N GLN A 151 6.13 7.33 -14.11
CA GLN A 151 6.14 8.75 -14.47
C GLN A 151 7.57 9.23 -14.80
N ILE A 152 8.54 8.87 -13.97
CA ILE A 152 9.96 9.21 -14.19
C ILE A 152 10.48 8.60 -15.50
N GLU A 153 10.12 7.35 -15.80
CA GLU A 153 10.49 6.70 -17.06
C GLU A 153 9.93 7.44 -18.27
N SER A 154 8.68 7.90 -18.19
CA SER A 154 8.06 8.73 -19.24
C SER A 154 8.79 10.07 -19.42
N ASP A 155 9.09 10.77 -18.33
CA ASP A 155 9.79 12.07 -18.37
C ASP A 155 11.21 11.93 -18.94
N ILE A 156 11.91 10.85 -18.61
CA ILE A 156 13.23 10.54 -19.17
C ILE A 156 13.11 10.27 -20.68
N ALA A 157 12.14 9.48 -21.10
CA ALA A 157 11.92 9.18 -22.52
C ALA A 157 11.61 10.45 -23.33
N GLU A 158 10.77 11.34 -22.82
CA GLU A 158 10.47 12.63 -23.46
C GLU A 158 11.70 13.53 -23.59
N LYS A 159 12.50 13.66 -22.51
CA LYS A 159 13.73 14.47 -22.53
C LYS A 159 14.76 13.89 -23.50
N GLN A 160 14.90 12.57 -23.57
CA GLN A 160 15.78 11.92 -24.53
C GLN A 160 15.33 12.18 -25.97
N GLN A 161 14.03 12.11 -26.24
CA GLN A 161 13.48 12.40 -27.57
C GLN A 161 13.71 13.86 -27.97
N LYS A 162 13.42 14.82 -27.09
CA LYS A 162 13.69 16.27 -27.32
C LYS A 162 15.17 16.52 -27.60
N THR A 163 16.06 15.89 -26.83
CA THR A 163 17.51 16.01 -27.00
C THR A 163 17.95 15.47 -28.36
N LYS A 164 17.40 14.32 -28.78
CA LYS A 164 17.69 13.72 -30.08
C LYS A 164 17.24 14.62 -31.24
N ILE A 165 16.00 15.13 -31.18
CA ILE A 165 15.46 16.05 -32.19
C ILE A 165 16.33 17.33 -32.28
N SER A 166 16.71 17.91 -31.14
CA SER A 166 17.56 19.12 -31.11
C SER A 166 18.94 18.85 -31.71
N LYS A 167 19.57 17.71 -31.38
CA LYS A 167 20.85 17.28 -31.97
C LYS A 167 20.74 17.08 -33.48
N ASP A 168 19.70 16.38 -33.95
CA ASP A 168 19.50 16.12 -35.38
C ASP A 168 19.25 17.43 -36.15
N SER A 169 18.48 18.37 -35.56
CA SER A 169 18.27 19.70 -36.12
C SER A 169 19.56 20.49 -36.23
N LEU A 170 20.37 20.52 -35.16
CA LEU A 170 21.67 21.20 -35.15
C LEU A 170 22.61 20.60 -36.21
N ASP A 171 22.72 19.27 -36.26
CA ASP A 171 23.57 18.58 -37.23
C ASP A 171 23.13 18.86 -38.67
N SER A 172 21.82 18.96 -38.93
CA SER A 172 21.32 19.33 -40.25
C SER A 172 21.74 20.75 -40.66
N LYS A 173 21.64 21.73 -39.75
CA LYS A 173 22.08 23.12 -39.97
C LYS A 173 23.58 23.18 -40.24
N LEU A 174 24.39 22.51 -39.42
CA LEU A 174 25.84 22.46 -39.60
C LEU A 174 26.23 21.85 -40.95
N ARG A 175 25.55 20.78 -41.40
CA ARG A 175 25.77 20.19 -42.74
C ARG A 175 25.46 21.17 -43.86
N THR A 176 24.33 21.89 -43.78
CA THR A 176 23.96 22.89 -44.78
C THR A 176 24.98 24.02 -44.84
N THR A 177 25.46 24.49 -43.68
CA THR A 177 26.48 25.53 -43.60
C THR A 177 27.82 25.05 -44.17
N ALA A 178 28.26 23.84 -43.85
CA ALA A 178 29.47 23.24 -44.45
C ALA A 178 29.37 23.17 -45.98
N SER A 179 28.20 22.78 -46.47
CA SER A 179 27.94 22.68 -47.91
C SER A 179 27.99 24.06 -48.58
N LYS A 180 27.44 25.10 -47.94
CA LYS A 180 27.53 26.48 -48.44
C LYS A 180 28.97 26.96 -48.50
N ILE A 181 29.75 26.76 -47.43
CA ILE A 181 31.16 27.18 -47.34
C ILE A 181 32.00 26.50 -48.43
N LYS A 182 31.79 25.19 -48.63
CA LYS A 182 32.43 24.41 -49.70
C LYS A 182 32.11 24.94 -51.11
N ASN A 183 30.92 25.50 -51.32
CA ASN A 183 30.43 25.97 -52.62
C ASN A 183 30.64 27.48 -52.86
N LEU A 184 31.32 28.20 -51.96
CA LEU A 184 31.70 29.61 -52.17
C LEU A 184 32.72 29.73 -53.33
N LYS A 185 32.74 30.89 -54.01
CA LYS A 185 33.76 31.16 -55.04
C LYS A 185 35.15 31.14 -54.40
N ASN A 186 36.06 30.32 -54.94
CA ASN A 186 37.41 30.02 -54.43
C ASN A 186 37.47 29.29 -53.07
N PRO A 187 36.85 28.10 -52.93
CA PRO A 187 36.85 27.36 -51.66
C PRO A 187 38.25 26.86 -51.27
N SER A 188 39.09 26.57 -52.27
CA SER A 188 40.46 26.08 -52.12
C SER A 188 41.38 27.03 -51.35
N VAL A 189 41.09 28.34 -51.40
CA VAL A 189 41.90 29.39 -50.76
C VAL A 189 41.58 29.53 -49.26
N VAL A 190 40.35 29.18 -48.86
CA VAL A 190 39.84 29.44 -47.50
C VAL A 190 39.84 28.18 -46.63
N VAL A 191 39.46 27.01 -47.18
CA VAL A 191 39.20 25.79 -46.40
C VAL A 191 39.81 24.51 -47.00
N GLY A 192 40.42 24.61 -48.19
CA GLY A 192 41.00 23.45 -48.90
C GLY A 192 39.97 22.61 -49.68
N ASN A 193 40.42 21.47 -50.24
CA ASN A 193 39.59 20.66 -51.17
C ASN A 193 38.46 19.84 -50.50
N LYS A 194 38.45 19.70 -49.17
CA LYS A 194 37.42 18.96 -48.42
C LYS A 194 37.07 19.73 -47.16
N TYR A 195 35.78 20.06 -47.01
CA TYR A 195 35.22 20.69 -45.82
C TYR A 195 33.88 20.01 -45.49
N ASP A 196 33.78 19.45 -44.29
CA ASP A 196 32.57 18.76 -43.82
C ASP A 196 32.15 19.20 -42.41
N ILE A 197 31.05 18.60 -41.91
CA ILE A 197 30.47 18.96 -40.61
C ILE A 197 31.47 18.84 -39.44
N ARG A 198 32.46 17.93 -39.52
CA ARG A 198 33.45 17.70 -38.47
C ARG A 198 34.45 18.86 -38.38
N ASP A 199 34.75 19.47 -39.52
CA ASP A 199 35.66 20.61 -39.59
C ASP A 199 35.01 21.83 -38.94
N ILE A 200 33.74 22.11 -39.25
CA ILE A 200 32.95 23.14 -38.55
C ILE A 200 32.91 22.89 -37.05
N LYS A 201 32.63 21.65 -36.61
CA LYS A 201 32.55 21.33 -35.18
C LYS A 201 33.88 21.59 -34.46
N LYS A 202 35.02 21.20 -35.06
CA LYS A 202 36.36 21.47 -34.52
C LYS A 202 36.69 22.96 -34.47
N GLU A 203 36.26 23.73 -35.47
CA GLU A 203 36.42 25.19 -35.47
C GLU A 203 35.60 25.84 -34.35
N PHE A 204 34.35 25.41 -34.15
CA PHE A 204 33.54 25.88 -33.03
C PHE A 204 34.18 25.57 -31.67
N GLU A 205 34.77 24.39 -31.49
CA GLU A 205 35.51 24.05 -30.26
C GLU A 205 36.76 24.94 -30.08
N LYS A 206 37.51 25.19 -31.15
CA LYS A 206 38.72 26.00 -31.11
C LYS A 206 38.45 27.48 -30.82
N TYR A 207 37.35 28.02 -31.32
CA TYR A 207 36.94 29.41 -31.13
C TYR A 207 35.85 29.57 -30.08
N SER A 208 35.57 28.54 -29.26
CA SER A 208 34.45 28.57 -28.29
C SER A 208 34.55 29.76 -27.34
N ALA A 209 35.77 30.16 -26.96
CA ALA A 209 36.04 31.30 -26.08
C ALA A 209 35.77 32.68 -26.72
N HIS A 210 35.64 32.75 -28.05
CA HIS A 210 35.33 34.00 -28.77
C HIS A 210 33.83 34.18 -29.02
N PHE A 211 33.02 33.16 -28.76
CA PHE A 211 31.57 33.28 -28.88
C PHE A 211 30.97 33.78 -27.56
N PRO A 212 29.99 34.70 -27.63
CA PRO A 212 29.26 35.13 -26.45
C PRO A 212 28.49 33.94 -25.87
N ILE A 213 28.55 33.77 -24.55
CA ILE A 213 27.73 32.78 -23.84
C ILE A 213 26.28 33.27 -23.90
N LEU A 214 25.44 32.52 -24.60
CA LEU A 214 24.01 32.77 -24.61
C LEU A 214 23.35 32.09 -23.41
N PRO A 215 22.36 32.74 -22.77
CA PRO A 215 21.57 32.12 -21.72
C PRO A 215 20.76 30.93 -22.28
N LEU A 216 20.45 29.97 -21.41
CA LEU A 216 19.52 28.90 -21.77
C LEU A 216 18.17 29.51 -22.17
N GLN A 217 17.56 29.02 -23.24
CA GLN A 217 16.26 29.50 -23.72
C GLN A 217 15.13 29.37 -22.68
N ASP A 218 15.30 28.52 -21.67
CA ASP A 218 14.34 28.31 -20.59
C ASP A 218 14.47 29.37 -19.47
N ASP A 219 15.49 30.24 -19.48
CA ASP A 219 15.66 31.35 -18.55
C ASP A 219 15.15 32.67 -19.17
N GLU A 220 13.83 32.88 -19.08
CA GLU A 220 13.14 34.01 -19.70
C GLU A 220 13.72 35.38 -19.32
N LYS A 221 14.24 35.52 -18.09
CA LYS A 221 14.81 36.79 -17.62
C LYS A 221 16.13 37.09 -18.30
N ALA A 222 17.00 36.09 -18.41
CA ALA A 222 18.29 36.25 -19.04
C ALA A 222 18.17 36.47 -20.56
N VAL A 223 17.17 35.85 -21.21
CA VAL A 223 16.86 36.07 -22.64
C VAL A 223 16.38 37.51 -22.89
N ALA A 224 15.45 38.03 -22.08
CA ALA A 224 14.92 39.39 -22.24
C ALA A 224 15.99 40.48 -22.04
N GLU A 225 16.93 40.26 -21.11
CA GLU A 225 18.04 41.19 -20.88
C GLU A 225 19.02 41.21 -22.06
N LEU A 226 19.28 40.04 -22.67
CA LEU A 226 20.13 39.93 -23.85
C LEU A 226 19.51 40.63 -25.07
N GLU A 227 18.20 40.48 -25.29
CA GLU A 227 17.47 41.17 -26.38
C GLU A 227 17.56 42.69 -26.24
N LYS A 228 17.39 43.22 -25.02
CA LYS A 228 17.53 44.65 -24.74
C LYS A 228 18.94 45.17 -25.05
N ASN A 229 19.97 44.41 -24.68
CA ASN A 229 21.36 44.76 -24.95
C ASN A 229 21.69 44.75 -26.45
N VAL A 230 21.15 43.79 -27.20
CA VAL A 230 21.29 43.73 -28.67
C VAL A 230 20.63 44.94 -29.33
N GLU A 231 19.44 45.34 -28.87
CA GLU A 231 18.73 46.47 -29.46
C GLU A 231 19.43 47.81 -29.17
N GLN A 232 19.97 47.98 -27.96
CA GLN A 232 20.82 49.12 -27.62
C GLN A 232 22.12 49.17 -28.44
N ALA A 233 22.73 48.01 -28.71
CA ALA A 233 23.92 47.93 -29.55
C ALA A 233 23.63 48.31 -31.01
N LYS A 234 22.49 47.89 -31.57
CA LYS A 234 22.06 48.29 -32.93
C LYS A 234 21.88 49.80 -33.05
N ILE A 235 21.21 50.42 -32.06
CA ILE A 235 21.00 51.87 -32.02
C ILE A 235 22.35 52.61 -32.03
N ARG A 236 23.29 52.19 -31.18
CA ARG A 236 24.64 52.79 -31.13
C ARG A 236 25.47 52.62 -32.41
N ILE A 237 25.24 51.57 -33.17
CA ILE A 237 25.92 51.35 -34.47
C ILE A 237 25.34 52.29 -35.52
N LEU A 238 24.00 52.44 -35.56
CA LEU A 238 23.32 53.35 -36.49
C LEU A 238 23.68 54.82 -36.25
N GLU A 239 23.88 55.22 -34.99
CA GLU A 239 24.27 56.59 -34.61
C GLU A 239 25.73 56.94 -34.96
N LYS A 240 26.56 55.94 -35.29
CA LYS A 240 27.98 56.13 -35.66
C LYS A 240 28.25 56.07 -37.17
N THR A 241 27.23 55.82 -37.99
CA THR A 241 27.23 55.89 -39.46
C THR A 241 26.58 57.17 -39.94
#